data_AF-A0A081D7W8-F1
#
_entry.id   AF-A0A081D7W8-F1
#
_cell.length_a   1.000
_cell.length_b   1.000
_cell.length_c   1.000
_cell.angle_alpha   90.00
_cell.angle_beta   90.00
_cell.angle_gamma   90.00
#
_symmetry.space_group_name_H-M   'P 1'
#
loop_
_entity.id
_entity.type
_entity.pdbx_description
1 polymer ?
#
loop_
_entity_poly.entity_id
_entity_poly.type
_entity_poly.pdbx_seq_one_letter_code
_entity_poly.pdbx_strand_id
1 'polypeptide(L)' 'MKKSNIGLYFGTFNPVHIGHLAIANYLIENSDLDEIWMVVTPHNPHKKNQRY' A
#
# COMPACT_ATOMS: atom_id res chain seq x y z
N MET A 1 1.32 -0.04 -26.24
CA MET A 1 1.70 -0.03 -24.80
C MET A 1 1.20 -1.33 -24.19
N LYS A 2 2.04 -2.04 -23.43
CA LYS A 2 1.61 -3.25 -22.71
C LYS A 2 0.67 -2.84 -21.57
N LYS A 3 -0.40 -3.58 -21.34
CA LYS A 3 -1.32 -3.35 -20.22
C LYS A 3 -0.62 -3.85 -18.95
N SER A 4 -0.46 -3.00 -17.93
CA SER A 4 0.08 -3.40 -16.63
C SER A 4 -1.05 -3.71 -15.66
N ASN A 5 -0.95 -4.84 -14.96
CA ASN A 5 -1.84 -5.22 -13.87
C ASN A 5 -1.30 -4.58 -12.58
N ILE A 6 -2.00 -3.55 -12.09
CA ILE A 6 -1.56 -2.77 -10.92
C ILE A 6 -2.45 -3.09 -9.72
N GLY A 7 -1.83 -3.51 -8.63
CA GLY A 7 -2.48 -3.70 -7.34
C GLY A 7 -2.43 -2.43 -6.50
N LEU A 8 -3.54 -2.06 -5.86
CA LEU A 8 -3.58 -0.93 -4.94
C LEU A 8 -3.62 -1.43 -3.50
N TYR A 9 -2.56 -1.16 -2.74
CA TYR A 9 -2.46 -1.55 -1.35
C TYR A 9 -2.63 -0.32 -0.44
N PHE A 10 -3.81 -0.19 0.15
CA PHE A 10 -4.16 0.97 0.97
C PHE A 10 -3.75 0.79 2.44
N GLY A 11 -3.18 1.84 3.03
CA GLY A 11 -2.84 1.84 4.46
C GLY A 11 -2.42 3.22 4.95
N THR A 12 -2.44 3.42 6.27
CA THR A 12 -1.88 4.63 6.89
C THR A 12 -0.36 4.63 6.87
N PHE A 13 0.27 3.44 6.83
CA PHE A 13 1.71 3.25 6.69
C PHE A 13 2.55 4.14 7.62
N ASN A 14 2.11 4.32 8.86
CA ASN A 14 2.72 5.23 9.84
C ASN A 14 3.33 4.46 11.04
N PRO A 15 4.59 3.98 10.95
CA PRO A 15 5.49 4.00 9.80
C PRO A 15 5.35 2.75 8.90
N VAL A 16 5.98 2.78 7.72
CA VAL A 16 6.21 1.56 6.93
C VAL A 16 7.11 0.62 7.73
N HIS A 17 6.82 -0.68 7.69
CA HIS A 17 7.55 -1.70 8.44
C HIS A 17 7.49 -3.04 7.69
N ILE A 18 8.23 -4.05 8.17
CA ILE A 18 8.40 -5.33 7.47
C ILE A 18 7.08 -6.05 7.16
N GLY A 19 6.09 -5.97 8.05
CA GLY A 19 4.75 -6.53 7.79
C GLY A 19 4.06 -5.96 6.54
N HIS A 20 4.17 -4.64 6.29
CA HIS A 20 3.62 -4.03 5.08
C HIS A 20 4.32 -4.56 3.82
N LEU A 21 5.65 -4.70 3.89
CA LEU A 21 6.45 -5.21 2.77
C LEU A 21 6.20 -6.70 2.52
N ALA A 22 6.01 -7.50 3.58
CA ALA A 22 5.70 -8.92 3.47
C ALA A 22 4.36 -9.14 2.76
N ILE A 23 3.35 -8.33 3.07
CA ILE A 23 2.05 -8.39 2.39
C ILE A 23 2.18 -7.95 0.92
N ALA A 24 2.88 -6.84 0.64
CA ALA A 24 3.10 -6.40 -0.74
C ALA A 24 3.86 -7.45 -1.57
N ASN A 25 4.91 -8.06 -1.01
CA ASN A 25 5.65 -9.13 -1.67
C ASN A 25 4.77 -10.35 -1.92
N TYR A 26 4.03 -10.80 -0.92
CA TYR A 26 3.10 -11.93 -1.07
C TYR A 26 2.09 -11.69 -2.19
N LEU A 27 1.53 -10.48 -2.29
CA LEU A 27 0.58 -10.13 -3.34
C LEU A 27 1.22 -10.15 -4.74
N ILE A 28 2.44 -9.63 -4.91
CA ILE A 28 3.18 -9.72 -6.19
C ILE A 28 3.50 -11.18 -6.54
N GLU A 29 3.96 -11.98 -5.58
CA GLU A 29 4.40 -13.37 -5.82
C GLU A 29 3.25 -14.33 -6.09
N ASN A 30 2.03 -14.01 -5.63
CA ASN A 30 0.88 -14.92 -5.67
C ASN A 30 -0.28 -14.38 -6.54
N SER A 31 -0.01 -13.44 -7.45
CA SER A 31 -0.99 -12.93 -8.40
C SER A 31 -0.34 -12.54 -9.73
N ASP A 32 -1.16 -12.21 -10.73
CA ASP A 32 -0.68 -11.75 -12.04
C ASP A 32 -0.38 -10.24 -12.07
N LEU A 33 -0.06 -9.65 -10.91
CA LEU A 33 0.25 -8.22 -10.79
C LEU A 33 1.67 -7.94 -11.29
N ASP A 34 1.81 -6.93 -12.15
CA ASP A 34 3.10 -6.42 -12.58
C ASP A 34 3.69 -5.47 -11.52
N GLU A 35 2.82 -4.76 -10.80
CA GLU A 35 3.20 -3.74 -9.81
C GLU A 35 2.21 -3.65 -8.65
N ILE A 36 2.70 -3.22 -7.48
CA ILE A 36 1.86 -2.79 -6.37
C ILE A 36 2.17 -1.34 -6.02
N TRP A 37 1.12 -0.54 -5.95
CA TRP A 37 1.19 0.83 -5.50
C TRP A 37 0.67 0.90 -4.06
N MET A 38 1.54 1.30 -3.14
CA MET A 38 1.17 1.57 -1.76
C MET A 38 0.49 2.94 -1.69
N VAL A 39 -0.81 2.95 -1.43
CA VAL A 39 -1.63 4.17 -1.41
C VAL A 39 -1.84 4.60 0.04
N VAL A 40 -1.26 5.74 0.41
CA VAL A 40 -1.41 6.29 1.76
C VAL A 40 -2.84 6.77 1.95
N THR A 41 -3.54 6.22 2.94
CA THR A 41 -4.89 6.67 3.29
C THR A 41 -4.83 8.08 3.88
N PRO A 42 -5.69 9.01 3.41
CA PRO A 42 -5.72 10.36 3.93
C PRO A 42 -6.06 10.38 5.41
N HIS A 43 -5.65 11.46 6.06
CA HIS A 43 -5.86 11.66 7.47
C HIS A 43 -7.35 11.69 7.83
N ASN A 44 -7.73 11.06 8.96
CA ASN A 44 -9.11 11.21 9.44
C ASN A 44 -9.34 12.66 9.87
N PRO A 45 -10.26 13.42 9.24
CA PRO A 45 -10.47 14.84 9.53
C PRO A 45 -10.93 15.10 10.98
N HIS A 46 -11.44 14.09 11.69
CA HIS A 46 -11.87 14.19 13.08
C HIS A 46 -10.74 13.93 14.10
N LYS A 47 -9.59 13.42 13.67
CA LYS A 47 -8.44 13.20 14.56
C LYS A 47 -7.54 14.44 14.57
N LYS A 48 -7.76 15.32 15.55
CA LYS A 48 -6.86 16.44 15.84
C LYS A 48 -5.60 15.86 16.48
N ASN A 49 -4.42 16.02 15.85
CA ASN A 49 -3.07 15.68 16.36
C ASN A 49 -2.41 14.35 15.94
N GLN A 50 -2.71 13.77 14.79
CA GLN A 50 -1.84 12.71 14.28
C GLN A 50 -0.76 13.30 13.36
N ARG A 51 0.50 13.12 13.75
CA ARG A 51 1.68 13.39 12.90
C ARG A 51 2.15 12.07 12.27
N TYR A 52 2.78 12.15 11.10
CA TYR A 52 3.56 11.06 10.50
C TYR A 52 4.92 10.93 11.19
#